data_AF-A0A840H0U3-F1
#
_entry.id   AF-A0A840H0U3-F1
#
_cell.length_a   1.000
_cell.length_b   1.000
_cell.length_c   1.000
_cell.angle_alpha   90.00
_cell.angle_beta   90.00
_cell.angle_gamma   90.00
#
_symmetry.space_group_name_H-M   'P 1'
#
loop_
_entity.id
_entity.type
_entity.pdbx_description
1 polymer ?
#
loop_
_entity_poly.entity_id
_entity_poly.type
_entity_poly.pdbx_seq_one_letter_code
_entity_poly.pdbx_strand_id
1 'polypeptide(L)'
;MAQPPAKSGLPQAMVVRSAVTPGRPYTEYALDLRRDFIHSCAYCTITEAEAQSINFTIDHYEPRSGRPDLTDEYGNLMYCCNWCNLYKGDRFPPPAARAAGHRFFRCDEELFDDHFELKGLNLGPKSNAGDYTIHAVALNRAQLRKLRELRQRLTACHAQVAQGIFALRNVRVDQLPPNIRARVLALIRTAQDTQSRLQHEIDEMLREHARSPFLDLRAESEEDRKKREEDLKTIQGLYAGNWRGRQQKSQK
;
A
#
# COMPACT_ATOMS: atom_id res chain seq x y z
N MET A 1 -6.04 27.31 -32.95
CA MET A 1 -6.59 26.25 -32.07
C MET A 1 -5.80 26.30 -30.76
N ALA A 2 -6.40 26.84 -29.70
CA ALA A 2 -5.73 27.05 -28.43
C ALA A 2 -5.52 25.71 -27.72
N GLN A 3 -4.29 25.43 -27.30
CA GLN A 3 -3.98 24.30 -26.41
C GLN A 3 -4.77 24.45 -25.11
N PRO A 4 -5.34 23.35 -24.57
CA PRO A 4 -5.96 23.40 -23.26
C PRO A 4 -4.91 23.73 -22.18
N PRO A 5 -5.28 24.45 -21.11
CA PRO A 5 -4.34 24.81 -20.07
C PRO A 5 -3.76 23.54 -19.42
N ALA A 6 -2.44 23.52 -19.27
CA ALA A 6 -1.71 22.48 -18.57
C ALA A 6 -2.32 22.26 -17.18
N LYS A 7 -2.75 21.04 -16.89
CA LYS A 7 -3.23 20.63 -15.56
C LYS A 7 -2.07 20.86 -14.57
N SER A 8 -2.15 21.93 -13.80
CA SER A 8 -1.21 22.23 -12.72
C SER A 8 -1.47 21.27 -11.55
N GLY A 9 -0.51 20.38 -11.31
CA GLY A 9 -0.56 19.33 -10.31
C GLY A 9 -0.38 17.98 -10.97
N LEU A 10 0.87 17.55 -11.15
CA LEU A 10 1.17 16.16 -11.51
C LEU A 10 0.50 15.27 -10.44
N PRO A 11 -0.26 14.24 -10.83
CA PRO A 11 -0.80 13.32 -9.83
C PRO A 11 0.41 12.61 -9.20
N GLN A 12 0.65 12.88 -7.93
CA GLN A 12 1.73 12.29 -7.18
C GLN A 12 1.37 10.81 -6.92
N ALA A 13 2.36 9.91 -7.03
CA ALA A 13 2.16 8.50 -6.71
C ALA A 13 1.54 8.36 -5.30
N MET A 14 0.66 7.37 -5.14
CA MET A 14 -0.09 7.18 -3.90
C MET A 14 0.82 6.89 -2.70
N VAL A 15 2.00 6.32 -2.96
CA VAL A 15 3.03 6.01 -1.97
C VAL A 15 4.25 6.89 -2.21
N VAL A 16 4.70 7.58 -1.16
CA VAL A 16 5.94 8.35 -1.17
C VAL A 16 6.95 7.64 -0.27
N ARG A 17 8.10 7.26 -0.83
CA ARG A 17 9.13 6.51 -0.12
C ARG A 17 10.00 7.41 0.75
N SER A 18 10.34 6.96 1.94
CA SER A 18 11.25 7.62 2.86
C SER A 18 12.72 7.48 2.39
N ALA A 19 13.54 8.48 2.71
CA ALA A 19 14.99 8.37 2.59
C ALA A 19 15.54 7.54 3.76
N VAL A 20 16.08 6.36 3.47
CA VAL A 20 16.55 5.40 4.48
C VAL A 20 18.04 5.12 4.35
N THR A 21 18.68 4.70 5.45
CA THR A 21 20.05 4.21 5.41
C THR A 21 20.11 2.89 4.63
N PRO A 22 20.93 2.80 3.55
CA PRO A 22 21.05 1.58 2.75
C PRO A 22 21.86 0.49 3.48
N GLY A 23 21.75 -0.75 3.02
CA GLY A 23 22.56 -1.88 3.49
C GLY A 23 22.13 -2.51 4.82
N ARG A 24 20.93 -2.20 5.32
CA ARG A 24 20.34 -2.88 6.47
C ARG A 24 19.63 -4.17 6.01
N PRO A 25 19.56 -5.22 6.84
CA PRO A 25 18.72 -6.38 6.55
C PRO A 25 17.28 -5.97 6.24
N TYR A 26 16.64 -6.61 5.25
CA TYR A 26 15.32 -6.20 4.78
C TYR A 26 14.26 -6.10 5.89
N THR A 27 14.38 -6.95 6.91
CA THR A 27 13.47 -7.00 8.06
C THR A 27 13.50 -5.73 8.91
N GLU A 28 14.61 -4.98 8.91
CA GLU A 28 14.75 -3.74 9.66
C GLU A 28 14.02 -2.57 9.03
N TYR A 29 13.71 -2.64 7.73
CA TYR A 29 12.91 -1.63 7.04
C TYR A 29 11.40 -1.72 7.32
N ALA A 30 10.96 -2.68 8.16
CA ALA A 30 9.53 -2.93 8.39
C ALA A 30 8.76 -1.67 8.83
N LEU A 31 9.31 -0.87 9.76
CA LEU A 31 8.65 0.35 10.24
C LEU A 31 8.63 1.46 9.18
N ASP A 32 9.73 1.61 8.45
CA ASP A 32 9.84 2.58 7.35
C ASP A 32 8.79 2.26 6.27
N LEU A 33 8.72 0.98 5.85
CA LEU A 33 7.75 0.49 4.87
C LEU A 33 6.30 0.63 5.37
N ARG A 34 6.02 0.27 6.63
CA ARG A 34 4.68 0.47 7.21
C ARG A 34 4.22 1.91 7.08
N ARG A 35 5.10 2.86 7.40
CA ARG A 35 4.80 4.29 7.28
C ARG A 35 4.62 4.70 5.83
N ASP A 36 5.54 4.36 4.95
CA ASP A 36 5.50 4.76 3.54
C ASP A 36 4.22 4.32 2.83
N PHE A 37 3.81 3.07 3.08
CA PHE A 37 2.59 2.50 2.50
C PHE A 37 1.32 2.83 3.28
N ILE A 38 1.35 3.78 4.22
CA ILE A 38 0.19 4.23 5.00
C ILE A 38 -0.50 3.05 5.69
N HIS A 39 0.29 2.14 6.27
CA HIS A 39 -0.20 0.93 6.93
C HIS A 39 -1.14 0.11 6.03
N SER A 40 -0.93 0.14 4.72
CA SER A 40 -1.79 -0.50 3.75
C SER A 40 -1.02 -1.44 2.83
N CYS A 41 -1.72 -2.46 2.32
CA CYS A 41 -1.11 -3.41 1.42
C CYS A 41 -0.83 -2.75 0.07
N ALA A 42 0.43 -2.78 -0.37
CA ALA A 42 0.89 -2.25 -1.65
C ALA A 42 0.05 -2.70 -2.86
N TYR A 43 -0.51 -3.91 -2.80
CA TYR A 43 -1.26 -4.51 -3.90
C TYR A 43 -2.77 -4.31 -3.78
N CYS A 44 -3.37 -4.72 -2.65
CA CYS A 44 -4.83 -4.73 -2.51
C CYS A 44 -5.39 -3.58 -1.69
N THR A 45 -4.53 -2.67 -1.20
CA THR A 45 -4.88 -1.45 -0.45
C THR A 45 -5.61 -1.69 0.88
N ILE A 46 -5.76 -2.93 1.35
CA ILE A 46 -6.33 -3.21 2.67
C ILE A 46 -5.40 -2.64 3.73
N THR A 47 -5.94 -1.90 4.69
CA THR A 47 -5.15 -1.37 5.82
C THR A 47 -4.93 -2.42 6.90
N GLU A 48 -3.94 -2.23 7.76
CA GLU A 48 -3.74 -3.07 8.94
C GLU A 48 -5.01 -3.11 9.82
N ALA A 49 -5.67 -1.97 10.00
CA ALA A 49 -6.92 -1.85 10.75
C ALA A 49 -8.10 -2.62 10.13
N GLU A 50 -8.24 -2.60 8.80
CA GLU A 50 -9.28 -3.36 8.08
C GLU A 50 -8.98 -4.87 8.05
N ALA A 51 -7.70 -5.23 8.06
CA ALA A 51 -7.23 -6.60 7.97
C ALA A 51 -7.49 -7.42 9.25
N GLN A 52 -7.52 -6.76 10.42
CA GLN A 52 -7.74 -7.30 11.77
C GLN A 52 -6.90 -8.55 12.12
N SER A 53 -7.22 -9.71 11.55
CA SER A 53 -6.54 -11.00 11.77
C SER A 53 -5.57 -11.41 10.64
N ILE A 54 -5.44 -10.59 9.59
CA ILE A 54 -4.48 -10.85 8.50
C ILE A 54 -3.15 -10.18 8.85
N ASN A 55 -2.09 -10.99 8.96
CA ASN A 55 -0.74 -10.48 9.15
C ASN A 55 -0.23 -9.75 7.91
N PHE A 56 0.70 -8.84 8.14
CA PHE A 56 1.45 -8.16 7.09
C PHE A 56 2.89 -8.63 7.07
N THR A 57 3.51 -8.50 5.91
CA THR A 57 4.86 -8.99 5.61
C THR A 57 5.55 -8.04 4.65
N ILE A 58 6.87 -8.17 4.57
CA ILE A 58 7.67 -7.53 3.52
C ILE A 58 7.74 -8.51 2.35
N ASP A 59 7.18 -8.11 1.22
CA ASP A 59 7.36 -8.79 -0.06
C ASP A 59 8.55 -8.18 -0.81
N HIS A 60 9.18 -9.00 -1.65
CA HIS A 60 10.23 -8.55 -2.55
C HIS A 60 9.62 -8.48 -3.95
N TYR A 61 9.50 -7.27 -4.51
CA TYR A 61 8.92 -7.05 -5.85
C TYR A 61 9.57 -8.00 -6.85
N GLU A 62 10.91 -7.96 -6.90
CA GLU A 62 11.74 -9.00 -7.47
C GLU A 62 12.02 -10.10 -6.45
N PRO A 63 11.57 -11.35 -6.69
CA PRO A 63 11.69 -12.40 -5.70
C PRO A 63 13.16 -12.79 -5.50
N ARG A 64 13.52 -13.12 -4.25
CA ARG A 64 14.88 -13.50 -3.85
C ARG A 64 15.44 -14.69 -4.66
N SER A 65 14.59 -15.60 -5.12
CA SER A 65 14.99 -16.73 -5.97
C SER A 65 15.46 -16.29 -7.36
N GLY A 66 14.93 -15.18 -7.90
CA GLY A 66 15.31 -14.64 -9.21
C GLY A 66 16.34 -13.51 -9.13
N ARG A 67 16.32 -12.72 -8.05
CA ARG A 67 17.20 -11.56 -7.82
C ARG A 67 17.70 -11.51 -6.37
N PRO A 68 18.61 -12.42 -5.97
CA PRO A 68 19.14 -12.43 -4.61
C PRO A 68 19.93 -11.15 -4.28
N ASP A 69 20.48 -10.49 -5.30
CA ASP A 69 21.17 -9.20 -5.20
C ASP A 69 20.27 -8.04 -4.77
N LEU A 70 18.95 -8.17 -4.93
CA LEU A 70 17.96 -7.16 -4.52
C LEU A 70 17.25 -7.48 -3.20
N THR A 71 17.78 -8.44 -2.42
CA THR A 71 17.13 -8.92 -1.19
C THR A 71 16.94 -7.81 -0.17
N ASP A 72 17.97 -7.01 0.07
CA ASP A 72 17.95 -5.96 1.10
C ASP A 72 17.76 -4.55 0.49
N GLU A 73 17.49 -4.48 -0.82
CA GLU A 73 17.30 -3.22 -1.54
C GLU A 73 15.94 -2.62 -1.23
N TYR A 74 15.92 -1.48 -0.52
CA TYR A 74 14.69 -0.85 -0.04
C TYR A 74 13.64 -0.59 -1.14
N GLY A 75 14.08 -0.17 -2.33
CA GLY A 75 13.22 0.06 -3.48
C GLY A 75 12.58 -1.21 -4.06
N ASN A 76 13.10 -2.38 -3.71
CA ASN A 76 12.54 -3.69 -4.07
C ASN A 76 11.54 -4.20 -3.02
N LEU A 77 11.48 -3.58 -1.83
CA LEU A 77 10.63 -4.03 -0.73
C LEU A 77 9.25 -3.40 -0.79
N MET A 78 8.21 -4.24 -0.70
CA MET A 78 6.80 -3.85 -0.73
C MET A 78 6.13 -4.27 0.58
N TYR A 79 5.45 -3.32 1.25
CA TYR A 79 4.64 -3.66 2.42
C TYR A 79 3.32 -4.26 1.98
N CYS A 80 3.01 -5.50 2.36
CA CYS A 80 1.78 -6.14 1.90
C CYS A 80 1.19 -7.13 2.89
N CYS A 81 -0.12 -7.38 2.74
CA CYS A 81 -0.80 -8.40 3.51
C CYS A 81 -0.32 -9.81 3.09
N ASN A 82 -0.31 -10.74 4.05
CA ASN A 82 0.21 -12.09 3.85
C ASN A 82 -0.47 -12.82 2.68
N TRP A 83 -1.76 -12.57 2.44
CA TRP A 83 -2.48 -13.14 1.29
C TRP A 83 -1.90 -12.68 -0.05
N CYS A 84 -1.64 -11.39 -0.22
CA CYS A 84 -1.08 -10.89 -1.47
C CYS A 84 0.36 -11.39 -1.69
N ASN A 85 1.17 -11.44 -0.63
CA ASN A 85 2.51 -12.02 -0.68
C ASN A 85 2.45 -13.51 -1.10
N LEU A 86 1.58 -14.29 -0.44
CA LEU A 86 1.36 -15.71 -0.76
C LEU A 86 0.89 -15.91 -2.20
N TYR A 87 -0.10 -15.14 -2.66
CA TYR A 87 -0.59 -15.26 -4.03
C TYR A 87 0.45 -14.85 -5.04
N LYS A 88 1.27 -13.82 -4.78
CA LYS A 88 2.38 -13.42 -5.65
C LYS A 88 3.44 -14.50 -5.72
N GLY A 89 3.84 -15.05 -4.58
CA GLY A 89 4.88 -16.07 -4.48
C GLY A 89 6.21 -15.62 -5.09
N ASP A 90 6.88 -16.54 -5.77
CA ASP A 90 8.15 -16.33 -6.46
C ASP A 90 7.99 -15.96 -7.95
N ARG A 91 6.80 -15.48 -8.36
CA ARG A 91 6.56 -15.09 -9.75
C ARG A 91 7.53 -14.00 -10.20
N PHE A 92 8.27 -14.33 -11.25
CA PHE A 92 9.25 -13.45 -11.86
C PHE A 92 9.05 -13.46 -13.39
N PRO A 93 8.19 -12.57 -13.93
CA PRO A 93 7.90 -12.54 -15.36
C PRO A 93 9.18 -12.34 -16.18
N PRO A 94 9.40 -13.11 -17.26
CA PRO A 94 10.61 -13.01 -18.08
C PRO A 94 10.67 -11.65 -18.81
N PRO A 95 11.86 -11.21 -19.25
CA PRO A 95 12.06 -9.89 -19.87
C PRO A 95 11.11 -9.59 -21.05
N ALA A 96 10.82 -10.58 -21.90
CA ALA A 96 9.89 -10.41 -23.02
C ALA A 96 8.45 -10.11 -22.56
N ALA A 97 7.97 -10.80 -21.51
CA ALA A 97 6.66 -10.56 -20.94
C ALA A 97 6.59 -9.16 -20.27
N ARG A 98 7.68 -8.76 -19.60
CA ARG A 98 7.80 -7.42 -18.99
C ARG A 98 7.81 -6.31 -20.03
N ALA A 99 8.52 -6.50 -21.15
CA ALA A 99 8.53 -5.57 -22.27
C ALA A 99 7.13 -5.40 -22.88
N ALA A 100 6.32 -6.46 -22.89
CA ALA A 100 4.91 -6.40 -23.26
C ALA A 100 3.99 -5.82 -22.16
N GLY A 101 4.52 -5.48 -20.99
CA GLY A 101 3.78 -4.86 -19.88
C GLY A 101 3.20 -5.85 -18.86
N HIS A 102 3.43 -7.16 -18.99
CA HIS A 102 2.98 -8.15 -18.01
C HIS A 102 3.93 -8.21 -16.80
N ARG A 103 3.75 -7.27 -15.88
CA ARG A 103 4.48 -7.15 -14.62
C ARG A 103 3.52 -6.77 -13.48
N PHE A 104 3.98 -6.85 -12.24
CA PHE A 104 3.23 -6.33 -11.11
C PHE A 104 3.20 -4.80 -11.14
N PHE A 105 2.02 -4.24 -10.87
CA PHE A 105 1.80 -2.81 -10.68
C PHE A 105 2.58 -2.29 -9.47
N ARG A 106 3.16 -1.09 -9.60
CA ARG A 106 3.93 -0.41 -8.56
C ARG A 106 3.22 0.85 -8.07
N CYS A 107 2.57 0.79 -6.91
CA CYS A 107 1.83 1.93 -6.36
C CYS A 107 2.72 3.11 -5.89
N ASP A 108 4.03 2.91 -5.83
CA ASP A 108 5.04 3.91 -5.52
C ASP A 108 5.61 4.61 -6.76
N GLU A 109 5.39 4.06 -7.96
CA GLU A 109 5.88 4.63 -9.22
C GLU A 109 4.74 4.99 -10.19
N GLU A 110 3.59 4.35 -10.06
CA GLU A 110 2.49 4.38 -11.02
C GLU A 110 1.17 4.83 -10.36
N LEU A 111 0.29 5.44 -11.15
CA LEU A 111 -1.02 5.89 -10.69
C LEU A 111 -2.04 4.77 -10.79
N PHE A 112 -2.79 4.53 -9.71
CA PHE A 112 -3.78 3.47 -9.66
C PHE A 112 -4.82 3.56 -10.79
N ASP A 113 -5.31 4.78 -11.07
CA ASP A 113 -6.36 5.03 -12.05
C ASP A 113 -5.92 4.78 -13.51
N ASP A 114 -4.62 4.70 -13.78
CA ASP A 114 -4.08 4.38 -15.11
C ASP A 114 -4.10 2.87 -15.39
N HIS A 115 -4.14 2.04 -14.33
CA HIS A 115 -4.04 0.58 -14.44
C HIS A 115 -5.34 -0.14 -14.11
N PHE A 116 -6.19 0.45 -13.27
CA PHE A 116 -7.39 -0.18 -12.77
C PHE A 116 -8.64 0.68 -12.98
N GLU A 117 -9.76 0.02 -13.19
CA GLU A 117 -11.10 0.61 -13.15
C GLU A 117 -12.02 -0.21 -12.25
N LEU A 118 -12.91 0.47 -11.55
CA LEU A 118 -13.91 -0.20 -10.73
C LEU A 118 -15.15 -0.52 -11.56
N LYS A 119 -15.40 -1.82 -11.80
CA LYS A 119 -16.62 -2.36 -12.44
C LYS A 119 -17.51 -2.99 -11.36
N GLY A 120 -18.39 -2.18 -10.79
CA GLY A 120 -19.20 -2.57 -9.63
C GLY A 120 -18.32 -2.76 -8.38
N LEU A 121 -18.11 -4.01 -7.97
CA LEU A 121 -17.21 -4.37 -6.86
C LEU A 121 -15.89 -5.02 -7.32
N ASN A 122 -15.75 -5.26 -8.63
CA ASN A 122 -14.56 -5.86 -9.23
C ASN A 122 -13.65 -4.78 -9.80
N LEU A 123 -12.34 -5.01 -9.74
CA LEU A 123 -11.37 -4.27 -10.52
C LEU A 123 -11.29 -4.89 -11.93
N GLY A 124 -11.48 -4.05 -12.94
CA GLY A 124 -11.15 -4.32 -14.33
C GLY A 124 -9.78 -3.72 -14.67
N PRO A 125 -9.04 -4.32 -15.62
CA PRO A 125 -7.75 -3.79 -16.06
C PRO A 125 -7.92 -2.69 -17.11
N LYS A 126 -7.06 -1.67 -17.03
CA LYS A 126 -6.82 -0.69 -18.11
C LYS A 126 -5.47 -0.88 -18.80
N SER A 127 -4.58 -1.66 -18.20
CA SER A 127 -3.24 -1.95 -18.72
C SER A 127 -2.83 -3.40 -18.48
N ASN A 128 -1.83 -3.87 -19.22
CA ASN A 128 -1.29 -5.23 -19.07
C ASN A 128 -0.72 -5.50 -17.66
N ALA A 129 -0.17 -4.46 -17.01
CA ALA A 129 0.32 -4.58 -15.64
C ALA A 129 -0.85 -4.67 -14.63
N GLY A 130 -1.92 -3.90 -14.86
CA GLY A 130 -3.14 -4.00 -14.07
C GLY A 130 -3.79 -5.38 -14.20
N ASP A 131 -3.89 -5.89 -15.44
CA ASP A 131 -4.42 -7.22 -15.74
C ASP A 131 -3.61 -8.32 -15.07
N TYR A 132 -2.29 -8.30 -15.27
CA TYR A 132 -1.39 -9.26 -14.65
C TYR A 132 -1.51 -9.24 -13.12
N THR A 133 -1.56 -8.05 -12.52
CA THR A 133 -1.68 -7.90 -11.06
C THR A 133 -3.02 -8.41 -10.53
N ILE A 134 -4.14 -8.08 -11.19
CA ILE A 134 -5.48 -8.53 -10.79
C ILE A 134 -5.51 -10.05 -10.65
N HIS A 135 -4.96 -10.75 -11.65
CA HIS A 135 -4.96 -12.21 -11.70
C HIS A 135 -3.91 -12.82 -10.78
N ALA A 136 -2.68 -12.29 -10.77
CA ALA A 136 -1.57 -12.88 -10.03
C ALA A 136 -1.75 -12.79 -8.51
N VAL A 137 -2.35 -11.72 -7.98
CA VAL A 137 -2.60 -11.56 -6.53
C VAL A 137 -4.08 -11.64 -6.14
N ALA A 138 -4.92 -12.11 -7.05
CA ALA A 138 -6.36 -12.30 -6.85
C ALA A 138 -7.07 -11.06 -6.27
N LEU A 139 -6.94 -9.90 -6.92
CA LEU A 139 -7.52 -8.63 -6.44
C LEU A 139 -9.05 -8.62 -6.41
N ASN A 140 -9.71 -9.59 -7.06
CA ASN A 140 -11.17 -9.74 -7.08
C ASN A 140 -11.70 -10.85 -6.15
N ARG A 141 -10.88 -11.34 -5.20
CA ARG A 141 -11.33 -12.29 -4.17
C ARG A 141 -12.48 -11.71 -3.32
N ALA A 142 -13.34 -12.58 -2.80
CA ALA A 142 -14.59 -12.21 -2.13
C ALA A 142 -14.41 -11.19 -0.99
N GLN A 143 -13.35 -11.34 -0.19
CA GLN A 143 -13.05 -10.45 0.93
C GLN A 143 -12.78 -9.01 0.47
N LEU A 144 -12.05 -8.82 -0.62
CA LEU A 144 -11.76 -7.49 -1.16
C LEU A 144 -12.99 -6.85 -1.82
N ARG A 145 -13.86 -7.66 -2.43
CA ARG A 145 -15.14 -7.15 -2.97
C ARG A 145 -16.03 -6.66 -1.84
N LYS A 146 -16.09 -7.39 -0.72
CA LYS A 146 -16.81 -6.96 0.47
C LYS A 146 -16.24 -5.68 1.07
N LEU A 147 -14.91 -5.58 1.14
CA LEU A 147 -14.23 -4.36 1.58
C LEU A 147 -14.58 -3.15 0.71
N ARG A 148 -14.55 -3.31 -0.62
CA ARG A 148 -14.94 -2.25 -1.55
C ARG A 148 -16.40 -1.82 -1.37
N GLU A 149 -17.30 -2.76 -1.12
CA GLU A 149 -18.70 -2.46 -0.81
C GLU A 149 -18.81 -1.59 0.46
N LEU A 150 -18.09 -1.95 1.54
CA LEU A 150 -18.07 -1.16 2.78
C LEU A 150 -17.49 0.24 2.54
N ARG A 151 -16.37 0.35 1.81
CA ARG A 151 -15.75 1.64 1.46
C ARG A 151 -16.68 2.51 0.61
N GLN A 152 -17.40 1.94 -0.35
CA GLN A 152 -18.38 2.67 -1.16
C GLN A 152 -19.52 3.24 -0.32
N ARG A 153 -20.05 2.47 0.64
CA ARG A 153 -21.11 2.93 1.55
C ARG A 153 -20.67 4.13 2.40
N LEU A 154 -19.40 4.14 2.82
CA LEU A 154 -18.83 5.24 3.61
C LEU A 154 -18.58 6.50 2.78
N THR A 155 -18.24 6.36 1.50
CA THR A 155 -17.77 7.48 0.66
C THR A 155 -18.84 8.10 -0.24
N ALA A 156 -20.02 7.48 -0.36
CA ALA A 156 -21.10 7.95 -1.22
C ALA A 156 -21.51 9.42 -0.98
N CYS A 157 -21.41 9.90 0.27
CA CYS A 157 -21.76 11.28 0.63
C CYS A 157 -20.67 12.30 0.24
N HIS A 158 -19.39 11.91 0.25
CA HIS A 158 -18.26 12.82 0.03
C HIS A 158 -18.18 13.36 -1.40
N ALA A 159 -18.53 12.55 -2.41
CA ALA A 159 -18.46 12.95 -3.81
C ALA A 159 -19.40 14.12 -4.15
N GLN A 160 -20.58 14.16 -3.52
CA GLN A 160 -21.56 15.23 -3.70
C GLN A 160 -21.10 16.54 -3.06
N VAL A 161 -20.47 16.48 -1.89
CA VAL A 161 -19.91 17.65 -1.19
C VAL A 161 -18.77 18.28 -1.98
N ALA A 162 -17.84 17.47 -2.51
CA ALA A 162 -16.70 17.96 -3.28
C ALA A 162 -17.14 18.67 -4.59
N GLN A 163 -18.13 18.12 -5.30
CA GLN A 163 -18.70 18.75 -6.48
C GLN A 163 -19.37 20.10 -6.16
N GLY A 164 -20.08 20.20 -5.04
CA GLY A 164 -20.65 21.46 -4.57
C GLY A 164 -19.59 22.53 -4.31
N ILE A 165 -18.48 22.17 -3.65
CA ILE A 165 -17.36 23.07 -3.37
C ILE A 165 -16.67 23.52 -4.67
N PHE A 166 -16.45 22.61 -5.63
CA PHE A 166 -15.85 22.95 -6.92
C PHE A 166 -16.73 23.87 -7.76
N ALA A 167 -18.06 23.68 -7.75
CA ALA A 167 -19.00 24.55 -8.46
C ALA A 167 -18.92 26.01 -7.99
N LEU A 168 -18.62 26.24 -6.70
CA LEU A 168 -18.47 27.58 -6.12
C LEU A 168 -17.17 28.28 -6.53
N ARG A 169 -16.15 27.55 -7.00
CA ARG A 169 -14.81 28.10 -7.33
C ARG A 169 -14.64 28.60 -8.76
N ASN A 170 -15.61 28.44 -9.65
CA ASN A 170 -15.48 28.72 -11.09
C ASN A 170 -15.52 30.22 -11.48
N VAL A 171 -14.93 31.11 -10.70
CA VAL A 171 -14.74 32.52 -11.08
C VAL A 171 -13.35 32.71 -11.70
N ARG A 172 -13.29 33.26 -12.92
CA ARG A 172 -12.02 33.55 -13.63
C ARG A 172 -11.33 34.75 -12.97
N VAL A 173 -10.31 34.46 -12.17
CA VAL A 173 -9.50 35.44 -11.41
C VAL A 173 -8.86 36.50 -12.34
N ASP A 174 -8.63 36.17 -13.61
CA ASP A 174 -7.97 37.03 -14.60
C ASP A 174 -8.84 38.20 -15.09
N GLN A 175 -10.15 38.17 -14.83
CA GLN A 175 -11.07 39.24 -15.19
C GLN A 175 -11.26 40.27 -14.07
N LEU A 176 -10.54 40.12 -12.97
CA LEU A 176 -10.69 40.98 -11.80
C LEU A 176 -9.94 42.30 -11.98
N PRO A 177 -10.55 43.45 -11.63
CA PRO A 177 -9.88 44.74 -11.72
C PRO A 177 -8.61 44.81 -10.84
N PRO A 178 -7.59 45.60 -11.25
CA PRO A 178 -6.26 45.57 -10.63
C PRO A 178 -6.27 45.88 -9.12
N ASN A 179 -7.22 46.69 -8.68
CA ASN A 179 -7.39 47.11 -7.28
C ASN A 179 -7.82 45.97 -6.34
N ILE A 180 -8.44 44.91 -6.85
CA ILE A 180 -8.87 43.75 -6.04
C ILE A 180 -8.02 42.51 -6.32
N ARG A 181 -7.34 42.44 -7.46
CA ARG A 181 -6.53 41.30 -7.88
C ARG A 181 -5.47 40.89 -6.84
N ALA A 182 -4.73 41.85 -6.27
CA ALA A 182 -3.71 41.54 -5.27
C ALA A 182 -4.31 40.91 -4.00
N ARG A 183 -5.45 41.43 -3.53
CA ARG A 183 -6.16 40.89 -2.36
C ARG A 183 -6.73 39.50 -2.64
N VAL A 184 -7.28 39.28 -3.84
CA VAL A 184 -7.78 37.96 -4.25
C VAL A 184 -6.65 36.94 -4.38
N LEU A 185 -5.50 37.30 -4.96
CA LEU A 185 -4.33 36.42 -5.02
C LEU A 185 -3.80 36.07 -3.62
N ALA A 186 -3.79 37.03 -2.67
CA ALA A 186 -3.43 36.76 -1.28
C ALA A 186 -4.40 35.77 -0.62
N LEU A 187 -5.71 35.94 -0.83
CA LEU A 187 -6.73 35.01 -0.32
C LEU A 187 -6.62 33.62 -0.96
N ILE A 188 -6.30 33.55 -2.27
CA ILE A 188 -6.03 32.28 -2.96
C ILE A 188 -4.83 31.58 -2.33
N ARG A 189 -3.74 32.32 -2.06
CA ARG A 189 -2.56 31.76 -1.40
C ARG A 189 -2.89 31.26 -0.01
N THR A 190 -3.62 32.03 0.80
CA THR A 190 -4.10 31.58 2.12
C THR A 190 -4.99 30.33 2.03
N ALA A 191 -5.87 30.27 1.03
CA ALA A 191 -6.72 29.11 0.79
C ALA A 191 -5.89 27.88 0.37
N GLN A 192 -4.85 28.07 -0.46
CA GLN A 192 -3.90 27.03 -0.83
C GLN A 192 -3.09 26.55 0.38
N ASP A 193 -2.54 27.46 1.19
CA ASP A 193 -1.79 27.12 2.40
C ASP A 193 -2.68 26.36 3.41
N THR A 194 -3.93 26.82 3.58
CA THR A 194 -4.92 26.14 4.42
C THR A 194 -5.28 24.76 3.87
N GLN A 195 -5.46 24.64 2.55
CA GLN A 195 -5.70 23.35 1.89
C GLN A 195 -4.54 22.39 2.14
N SER A 196 -3.29 22.83 1.95
CA SER A 196 -2.10 22.01 2.20
C SER A 196 -1.99 21.59 3.66
N ARG A 197 -2.29 22.48 4.62
CA ARG A 197 -2.31 22.15 6.04
C ARG A 197 -3.38 21.09 6.36
N LEU A 198 -4.61 21.29 5.88
CA LEU A 198 -5.70 20.34 6.08
C LEU A 198 -5.39 18.98 5.44
N GLN A 199 -4.78 18.97 4.25
CA GLN A 199 -4.36 17.74 3.59
C GLN A 199 -3.35 16.97 4.46
N HIS A 200 -2.35 17.67 5.02
CA HIS A 200 -1.37 17.06 5.93
C HIS A 200 -2.03 16.49 7.20
N GLU A 201 -2.93 17.24 7.83
CA GLU A 201 -3.68 16.79 9.01
C GLU A 201 -4.55 15.55 8.71
N ILE A 202 -5.22 15.53 7.55
CA ILE A 202 -5.99 14.37 7.09
C ILE A 202 -5.08 13.16 6.88
N ASP A 203 -3.94 13.33 6.21
CA ASP A 203 -3.01 12.24 5.94
C ASP A 203 -2.45 11.62 7.24
N GLU A 204 -2.10 12.44 8.23
CA GLU A 204 -1.67 11.97 9.56
C GLU A 204 -2.80 11.20 10.28
N MET A 205 -4.03 11.74 10.30
CA MET A 205 -5.17 11.03 10.91
C MET A 205 -5.46 9.70 10.20
N LEU A 206 -5.41 9.66 8.87
CA LEU A 206 -5.62 8.45 8.09
C LEU A 206 -4.54 7.41 8.40
N ARG A 207 -3.27 7.83 8.52
CA ARG A 207 -2.17 6.94 8.93
C ARG A 207 -2.41 6.34 10.31
N GLU A 208 -2.80 7.16 11.28
CA GLU A 208 -3.08 6.70 12.64
C GLU A 208 -4.22 5.68 12.68
N HIS A 209 -5.31 5.93 11.95
CA HIS A 209 -6.46 5.03 11.92
C HIS A 209 -6.25 3.79 11.04
N ALA A 210 -5.31 3.84 10.07
CA ALA A 210 -4.96 2.69 9.24
C ALA A 210 -4.07 1.68 9.99
N ARG A 211 -3.33 2.12 11.01
CA ARG A 211 -2.42 1.33 11.83
C ARG A 211 -3.18 0.35 12.72
N SER A 212 -2.74 -0.91 12.77
CA SER A 212 -3.33 -1.91 13.68
C SER A 212 -2.64 -1.87 15.05
N PRO A 213 -3.38 -1.70 16.16
CA PRO A 213 -2.78 -1.80 17.49
C PRO A 213 -2.17 -3.18 17.74
N PHE A 214 -2.73 -4.25 17.14
CA PHE A 214 -2.29 -5.62 17.36
C PHE A 214 -0.93 -5.96 16.74
N LEU A 215 -0.51 -5.25 15.69
CA LEU A 215 0.83 -5.42 15.11
C LEU A 215 1.92 -4.70 15.91
N ASP A 216 1.52 -3.78 16.79
CA ASP A 216 2.42 -3.00 17.65
C ASP A 216 2.45 -3.50 19.10
N LEU A 217 1.46 -4.30 19.51
CA LEU A 217 1.52 -5.11 20.72
C LEU A 217 2.68 -6.10 20.55
N ARG A 218 3.83 -5.66 21.05
CA ARG A 218 5.15 -6.29 20.98
C ARG A 218 5.10 -7.81 20.84
N ALA A 219 5.94 -8.31 19.94
CA ALA A 219 6.51 -9.65 19.99
C ALA A 219 6.61 -10.13 21.45
N GLU A 220 6.21 -11.38 21.73
CA GLU A 220 6.45 -12.06 23.01
C GLU A 220 7.73 -11.51 23.64
N SER A 221 7.67 -11.01 24.87
CA SER A 221 8.88 -10.53 25.53
C SER A 221 9.91 -11.65 25.48
N GLU A 222 11.19 -11.29 25.36
CA GLU A 222 12.26 -12.29 25.29
C GLU A 222 12.19 -13.24 26.51
N GLU A 223 11.70 -12.74 27.65
CA GLU A 223 11.36 -13.52 28.84
C GLU A 223 10.18 -14.48 28.63
N ASP A 224 9.04 -14.03 28.08
CA ASP A 224 7.87 -14.88 27.82
C ASP A 224 8.20 -15.98 26.82
N ARG A 225 8.96 -15.65 25.78
CA ARG A 225 9.44 -16.62 24.77
C ARG A 225 10.32 -17.69 25.41
N LYS A 226 11.30 -17.28 26.23
CA LYS A 226 12.18 -18.21 26.95
C LYS A 226 11.41 -19.10 27.90
N LYS A 227 10.49 -18.52 28.68
CA LYS A 227 9.64 -19.27 29.62
C LYS A 227 8.80 -20.30 28.87
N ARG A 228 8.17 -19.92 27.76
CA ARG A 228 7.41 -20.86 26.92
C ARG A 228 8.29 -21.97 26.34
N GLU A 229 9.50 -21.65 25.91
CA GLU A 229 10.46 -22.65 25.43
C GLU A 229 10.92 -23.62 26.54
N GLU A 230 11.10 -23.13 27.77
CA GLU A 230 11.42 -23.94 28.94
C GLU A 230 10.25 -24.85 29.33
N ASP A 231 9.03 -24.32 29.34
CA ASP A 231 7.80 -25.10 29.58
C ASP A 231 7.64 -26.19 28.51
N LEU A 232 7.87 -25.86 27.23
CA LEU A 232 7.85 -26.81 26.12
C LEU A 232 8.93 -27.88 26.26
N LYS A 233 10.15 -27.52 26.66
CA LYS A 233 11.24 -28.49 26.92
C LYS A 233 10.88 -29.41 28.08
N THR A 234 10.27 -28.88 29.14
CA THR A 234 9.81 -29.66 30.29
C THR A 234 8.78 -30.70 29.85
N ILE A 235 7.76 -30.28 29.08
CA ILE A 235 6.74 -31.19 28.52
C ILE A 235 7.37 -32.24 27.59
N GLN A 236 8.30 -31.84 26.72
CA GLN A 236 8.98 -32.75 25.81
C GLN A 236 9.86 -33.77 26.54
N GLY A 237 10.46 -33.38 27.66
CA GLY A 237 11.25 -34.27 28.51
C GLY A 237 10.43 -35.34 29.23
N LEU A 238 9.13 -35.12 29.44
CA LEU A 238 8.23 -36.10 30.08
C LEU A 238 7.91 -37.30 29.19
N TYR A 239 8.03 -37.18 27.86
CA TYR A 239 7.70 -38.26 26.94
C TYR A 239 8.81 -38.48 25.90
N ALA A 240 9.34 -39.70 25.85
CA ALA A 240 10.34 -40.10 24.88
C ALA A 240 9.74 -40.19 23.47
N GLY A 241 10.40 -39.59 22.48
CA GLY A 241 9.98 -39.63 21.07
C GLY A 241 10.46 -38.43 20.26
N ASN A 242 10.28 -38.49 18.95
CA ASN A 242 10.56 -37.34 18.09
C ASN A 242 9.35 -36.41 18.03
N TRP A 243 9.44 -35.29 18.73
CA TRP A 243 8.40 -34.25 18.76
C TRP A 243 8.36 -33.37 17.50
N ARG A 244 9.24 -33.60 16.52
CA ARG A 244 9.27 -32.88 15.24
C ARG A 244 9.19 -33.82 14.04
N GLY A 245 8.12 -33.71 13.27
CA GLY A 245 7.89 -34.50 12.05
C GLY A 245 8.76 -34.10 10.84
N ARG A 246 10.09 -34.02 10.99
CA ARG A 246 10.97 -33.81 9.83
C ARG A 246 10.98 -35.11 9.02
N GLN A 247 10.42 -35.10 7.80
CA GLN A 247 10.55 -36.24 6.89
C GLN A 247 12.05 -36.54 6.69
N GLN A 248 12.46 -37.77 6.99
CA GLN A 248 13.78 -38.25 6.58
C GLN A 248 13.82 -38.16 5.05
N LYS A 249 14.70 -37.30 4.51
CA LYS A 249 14.97 -37.30 3.07
C LYS A 249 15.43 -38.72 2.72
N SER A 250 14.66 -39.43 1.91
CA SER A 250 15.11 -40.67 1.29
C SER A 250 16.33 -40.33 0.44
N GLN A 251 17.48 -40.90 0.80
CA GLN A 251 18.63 -40.94 -0.10
C GLN A 251 18.22 -41.79 -1.31
N LYS A 252 18.18 -41.17 -2.49
CA LYS A 252 18.22 -41.83 -3.79
C LYS A 252 19.49 -41.37 -4.48
#